data_AF-A0A351DSH1-F1
#
_entry.id   AF-A0A351DSH1-F1
#
_cell.length_a   1.000
_cell.length_b   1.000
_cell.length_c   1.000
_cell.angle_alpha   90.00
_cell.angle_beta   90.00
_cell.angle_gamma   90.00
#
_symmetry.space_group_name_H-M   'P 1'
#
loop_
_entity.id
_entity.type
_entity.pdbx_description
1 polymer ?
#
loop_
_entity_poly.entity_id
_entity_poly.type
_entity_poly.pdbx_seq_one_letter_code
_entity_poly.pdbx_strand_id
1 'polypeptide(L)'
;VTLSIAESGEDARLPWAGHLGLSLLKPVSQHLFKGQTTLLFTNTRNQAEQWFQALSIVRMDLSIALHHGSLASESRRLVEAQLKTGEIDCVVATSALDLGVDFQAVERIIQIGSPRSVSRLIQRAGRASHRPGAGTDVLLVPTNRLHLNEYAALADALDHQSLEPIRPPEHCLDVLIQHLVTMALQAPWHPDAMFPEIQASWAYRDLSEDTFNRLLTVLVKGSESLKEYPEYRRLEQRDDGYFLLVSQQTARRHRMSIGTIVSHAHVRVKMRRGGYLGEVEESFAGRLRSGDIFRFSGKRLEMLRLADGELIVKPAGRGKVSEIPRWTGGRLPLSETLATRVSADFQRQRPLSERILNRRWLKQALEETSTIQSHISHCPRLEATMAEQFKTRDGFHLCFYPFAGWLVHQALGPLIAARVAERIPATLTVTVNDYGIEVLSPESEPLDHCQAHWSSIVSPEHLTNDLEKALNLSELVRRQFRATARISGLIFEGYPGRQKSLRMLQSSAGLLYDVLHQYDPEHVLLNQAKQDVLRDEFDIDRLHQTLHELSRKPLSIKVIAQPSPLALPLVIDRLSARLSTESVTERMARLTRDFHANH
;
A
#
# COMPACT_ATOMS: atom_id res chain seq x y z
N VAL A 1 -23.36 -6.74 12.19
CA VAL A 1 -22.29 -7.61 11.68
C VAL A 1 -21.89 -8.61 12.74
N THR A 2 -22.06 -9.87 12.43
CA THR A 2 -21.62 -11.05 13.18
C THR A 2 -20.48 -11.69 12.39
N LEU A 3 -19.50 -12.25 13.10
CA LEU A 3 -18.25 -12.74 12.54
C LEU A 3 -18.10 -14.22 12.88
N SER A 4 -17.68 -15.01 11.90
CA SER A 4 -17.16 -16.36 12.13
C SER A 4 -15.78 -16.46 11.49
N ILE A 5 -14.92 -17.32 12.03
CA ILE A 5 -13.58 -17.53 11.48
C ILE A 5 -13.51 -18.95 10.92
N ALA A 6 -13.05 -19.09 9.68
CA ALA A 6 -12.85 -20.39 9.08
C ALA A 6 -11.74 -21.15 9.82
N GLU A 7 -12.11 -22.31 10.35
CA GLU A 7 -11.23 -23.16 11.13
C GLU A 7 -10.44 -24.10 10.20
N SER A 8 -9.20 -24.38 10.57
CA SER A 8 -8.44 -25.41 9.90
C SER A 8 -8.85 -26.77 10.48
N GLY A 9 -9.16 -27.76 9.63
CA GLY A 9 -9.50 -29.12 10.10
C GLY A 9 -8.33 -29.76 10.87
N GLU A 10 -8.58 -30.87 11.57
CA GLU A 10 -7.59 -31.54 12.45
C GLU A 10 -6.23 -31.80 11.76
N ASP A 11 -6.23 -32.09 10.45
CA ASP A 11 -5.02 -32.36 9.66
C ASP A 11 -4.37 -31.12 9.02
N ALA A 12 -5.04 -29.96 9.04
CA ALA A 12 -4.57 -28.74 8.39
C ALA A 12 -4.15 -27.72 9.44
N ARG A 13 -2.90 -27.24 9.41
CA ARG A 13 -2.43 -26.16 10.29
C ARG A 13 -2.37 -24.84 9.54
N LEU A 14 -2.82 -23.76 10.17
CA LEU A 14 -2.67 -22.41 9.62
C LEU A 14 -1.17 -22.07 9.47
N PRO A 15 -0.73 -21.59 8.29
CA PRO A 15 0.66 -21.26 8.08
C PRO A 15 1.05 -20.01 8.89
N TRP A 16 2.32 -19.92 9.27
CA TRP A 16 2.85 -18.74 9.97
C TRP A 16 3.00 -17.51 9.05
N ALA A 17 3.21 -17.75 7.76
CA ALA A 17 3.25 -16.71 6.74
C ALA A 17 2.59 -17.20 5.47
N GLY A 18 2.07 -16.26 4.68
CA GLY A 18 1.36 -16.59 3.46
C GLY A 18 0.19 -15.66 3.21
N HIS A 19 -0.14 -15.57 1.93
CA HIS A 19 -1.09 -14.58 1.42
C HIS A 19 -2.25 -15.22 0.64
N LEU A 20 -2.17 -16.50 0.26
CA LEU A 20 -3.20 -17.13 -0.56
C LEU A 20 -4.37 -17.64 0.27
N GLY A 21 -4.12 -18.42 1.33
CA GLY A 21 -5.17 -19.00 2.19
C GLY A 21 -5.82 -20.28 1.68
N LEU A 22 -5.34 -20.85 0.55
CA LEU A 22 -5.93 -22.05 -0.06
C LEU A 22 -5.86 -23.31 0.81
N SER A 23 -5.09 -23.32 1.91
CA SER A 23 -5.16 -24.37 2.93
C SER A 23 -6.56 -24.51 3.54
N LEU A 24 -7.38 -23.45 3.47
CA LEU A 24 -8.77 -23.43 3.93
C LEU A 24 -9.79 -23.58 2.80
N LEU A 25 -9.36 -23.99 1.59
CA LEU A 25 -10.26 -24.14 0.44
C LEU A 25 -11.46 -25.05 0.74
N LYS A 26 -11.22 -26.20 1.39
CA LYS A 26 -12.27 -27.17 1.72
C LYS A 26 -13.24 -26.64 2.79
N PRO A 27 -12.80 -26.10 3.94
CA PRO A 27 -13.71 -25.43 4.88
C PRO A 27 -14.53 -24.29 4.23
N VAL A 28 -13.89 -23.46 3.40
CA VAL A 28 -14.56 -22.34 2.73
C VAL A 28 -15.58 -22.84 1.70
N SER A 29 -15.27 -23.88 0.93
CA SER A 29 -16.18 -24.42 -0.07
C SER A 29 -17.45 -25.02 0.56
N GLN A 30 -17.39 -25.49 1.80
CA GLN A 30 -18.55 -25.98 2.56
C GLN A 30 -19.53 -24.87 2.96
N HIS A 31 -19.12 -23.61 2.88
CA HIS A 31 -19.98 -22.45 3.17
C HIS A 31 -20.64 -21.85 1.92
N LEU A 32 -20.43 -22.45 0.74
CA LEU A 32 -21.08 -22.07 -0.50
C LEU A 32 -22.26 -23.01 -0.77
N PHE A 33 -23.42 -22.47 -1.13
CA PHE A 33 -24.61 -23.28 -1.38
C PHE A 33 -25.29 -22.84 -2.67
N LYS A 34 -25.86 -23.82 -3.39
CA LYS A 34 -26.60 -23.54 -4.61
C LYS A 34 -27.86 -22.75 -4.29
N GLY A 35 -28.11 -21.68 -5.02
CA GLY A 35 -29.22 -20.75 -4.80
C GLY A 35 -28.98 -19.73 -3.68
N GLN A 36 -27.80 -19.73 -3.04
CA GLN A 36 -27.43 -18.74 -2.04
C GLN A 36 -26.24 -17.90 -2.54
N THR A 37 -26.53 -16.70 -3.00
CA THR A 37 -25.51 -15.80 -3.55
C THR A 37 -24.53 -15.35 -2.46
N THR A 38 -23.27 -15.70 -2.66
CA THR A 38 -22.14 -15.37 -1.77
C THR A 38 -21.14 -14.45 -2.47
N LEU A 39 -20.68 -13.41 -1.77
CA LEU A 39 -19.62 -12.54 -2.26
C LEU A 39 -18.32 -12.82 -1.49
N LEU A 40 -17.31 -13.34 -2.21
CA LEU A 40 -16.02 -13.69 -1.65
C LEU A 40 -14.97 -12.64 -2.02
N PHE A 41 -14.54 -11.86 -1.05
CA PHE A 41 -13.55 -10.81 -1.23
C PHE A 41 -12.12 -11.30 -1.01
N THR A 42 -11.24 -10.83 -1.89
CA THR A 42 -9.78 -11.02 -1.83
C THR A 42 -9.08 -9.66 -1.89
N ASN A 43 -7.82 -9.61 -1.46
CA ASN A 43 -7.05 -8.36 -1.41
C ASN A 43 -6.25 -8.08 -2.68
N THR A 44 -6.02 -9.08 -3.53
CA THR A 44 -5.24 -8.94 -4.77
C THR A 44 -5.87 -9.70 -5.92
N ARG A 45 -5.62 -9.26 -7.16
CA ARG A 45 -6.13 -9.93 -8.37
C ARG A 45 -5.65 -11.37 -8.48
N ASN A 46 -4.36 -11.61 -8.21
CA ASN A 46 -3.80 -12.96 -8.21
C ASN A 46 -4.48 -13.86 -7.15
N GLN A 47 -4.80 -13.33 -5.96
CA GLN A 47 -5.56 -14.10 -4.97
C GLN A 47 -6.98 -14.41 -5.47
N ALA A 48 -7.66 -13.45 -6.11
CA ALA A 48 -8.98 -13.65 -6.71
C ALA A 48 -8.96 -14.76 -7.77
N GLU A 49 -8.02 -14.70 -8.71
CA GLU A 49 -7.89 -15.70 -9.80
C GLU A 49 -7.62 -17.11 -9.26
N GLN A 50 -6.71 -17.23 -8.29
CA GLN A 50 -6.35 -18.53 -7.69
C GLN A 50 -7.53 -19.14 -6.92
N TRP A 51 -8.28 -18.34 -6.15
CA TRP A 51 -9.48 -18.81 -5.46
C TRP A 51 -10.60 -19.16 -6.42
N PHE A 52 -10.82 -18.36 -7.45
CA PHE A 52 -11.80 -18.65 -8.49
C PHE A 52 -11.52 -19.99 -9.18
N GLN A 53 -10.28 -20.23 -9.62
CA GLN A 53 -9.88 -21.49 -10.24
C GLN A 53 -10.07 -22.67 -9.29
N ALA A 54 -9.59 -22.55 -8.05
CA ALA A 54 -9.66 -23.61 -7.06
C ALA A 54 -11.12 -23.97 -6.67
N LEU A 55 -11.97 -22.96 -6.46
CA LEU A 55 -13.38 -23.17 -6.15
C LEU A 55 -14.15 -23.75 -7.33
N SER A 56 -13.86 -23.31 -8.56
CA SER A 56 -14.51 -23.85 -9.77
C SER A 56 -14.23 -25.35 -9.96
N ILE A 57 -13.07 -25.83 -9.52
CA ILE A 57 -12.71 -27.26 -9.56
C ILE A 57 -13.43 -28.03 -8.45
N VAL A 58 -13.44 -27.50 -7.21
CA VAL A 58 -13.99 -28.22 -6.05
C VAL A 58 -15.52 -28.17 -6.00
N ARG A 59 -16.13 -27.14 -6.59
CA ARG A 59 -17.58 -26.87 -6.60
C ARG A 59 -18.11 -26.69 -8.01
N MET A 60 -17.89 -27.70 -8.85
CA MET A 60 -18.44 -27.74 -10.23
C MET A 60 -19.97 -27.71 -10.27
N ASP A 61 -20.63 -27.95 -9.13
CA ASP A 61 -22.08 -27.89 -8.96
C ASP A 61 -22.64 -26.46 -8.84
N LEU A 62 -21.76 -25.46 -8.63
CA LEU A 62 -22.11 -24.05 -8.42
C LEU A 62 -21.77 -23.16 -9.63
N SER A 63 -22.57 -22.12 -9.81
CA SER A 63 -22.26 -20.98 -10.67
C SER A 63 -21.31 -20.02 -9.96
N ILE A 64 -20.05 -20.00 -10.38
CA ILE A 64 -18.99 -19.17 -9.79
C ILE A 64 -18.44 -18.22 -10.87
N ALA A 65 -18.25 -16.94 -10.54
CA ALA A 65 -17.60 -15.97 -11.43
C ALA A 65 -16.50 -15.17 -10.71
N LEU A 66 -15.64 -14.55 -11.53
CA LEU A 66 -14.56 -13.66 -11.10
C LEU A 66 -14.91 -12.20 -11.40
N HIS A 67 -14.59 -11.28 -10.49
CA HIS A 67 -14.78 -9.84 -10.69
C HIS A 67 -13.58 -9.01 -10.19
N HIS A 68 -12.89 -8.34 -11.11
CA HIS A 68 -11.88 -7.32 -10.78
C HIS A 68 -11.70 -6.31 -11.91
N GLY A 69 -11.12 -5.15 -11.61
CA GLY A 69 -11.00 -4.02 -12.55
C GLY A 69 -10.27 -4.29 -13.87
N SER A 70 -9.44 -5.34 -13.96
CA SER A 70 -8.77 -5.74 -15.20
C SER A 70 -9.65 -6.53 -16.18
N LEU A 71 -10.86 -6.94 -15.79
CA LEU A 71 -11.77 -7.64 -16.69
C LEU A 71 -12.48 -6.67 -17.64
N ALA A 72 -12.83 -7.18 -18.82
CA ALA A 72 -13.60 -6.46 -19.83
C ALA A 72 -14.91 -5.91 -19.22
N SER A 73 -15.31 -4.70 -19.64
CA SER A 73 -16.50 -4.02 -19.13
C SER A 73 -17.77 -4.84 -19.30
N GLU A 74 -17.91 -5.54 -20.43
CA GLU A 74 -19.04 -6.42 -20.72
C GLU A 74 -19.13 -7.59 -19.73
N SER A 75 -18.01 -8.28 -19.48
CA SER A 75 -17.93 -9.37 -18.49
C SER A 75 -18.29 -8.88 -17.09
N ARG A 76 -17.79 -7.70 -16.69
CA ARG A 76 -18.14 -7.11 -15.38
C ARG A 76 -19.63 -6.80 -15.26
N ARG A 77 -20.24 -6.21 -16.30
CA ARG A 77 -21.69 -5.92 -16.32
C ARG A 77 -22.54 -7.18 -16.25
N LEU A 78 -22.13 -8.25 -16.91
CA LEU A 78 -22.82 -9.54 -16.86
C LEU A 78 -22.83 -10.10 -15.44
N VAL A 79 -21.65 -10.16 -14.80
CA VAL A 79 -21.52 -10.64 -13.41
C VAL A 79 -22.32 -9.75 -12.45
N GLU A 80 -22.27 -8.43 -12.61
CA GLU A 80 -23.05 -7.49 -11.78
C GLU A 80 -24.57 -7.67 -11.97
N ALA A 81 -25.03 -7.99 -13.18
CA ALA A 81 -26.45 -8.28 -13.44
C ALA A 81 -26.89 -9.58 -12.77
N GLN A 82 -26.13 -10.66 -12.92
CA GLN A 82 -26.40 -11.94 -12.27
C GLN A 82 -26.36 -11.83 -10.75
N LEU A 83 -25.44 -11.03 -10.21
CA LEU A 83 -25.34 -10.76 -8.77
C LEU A 83 -26.56 -9.99 -8.25
N LYS A 84 -27.14 -9.09 -9.06
CA LYS A 84 -28.38 -8.39 -8.71
C LYS A 84 -29.60 -9.29 -8.72
N THR A 85 -29.69 -10.23 -9.66
CA THR A 85 -30.84 -11.13 -9.79
C THR A 85 -30.75 -12.39 -8.93
N GLY A 86 -29.59 -12.67 -8.34
CA GLY A 86 -29.36 -13.88 -7.53
C GLY A 86 -29.16 -15.15 -8.38
N GLU A 87 -28.86 -15.00 -9.66
CA GLU A 87 -28.62 -16.13 -10.60
C GLU A 87 -27.24 -16.77 -10.43
N ILE A 88 -26.38 -16.17 -9.61
CA ILE A 88 -25.02 -16.62 -9.35
C ILE A 88 -24.85 -17.05 -7.90
N ASP A 89 -24.20 -18.20 -7.69
CA ASP A 89 -24.00 -18.76 -6.36
C ASP A 89 -22.80 -18.11 -5.65
N CYS A 90 -21.73 -17.80 -6.39
CA CYS A 90 -20.54 -17.17 -5.79
C CYS A 90 -19.84 -16.21 -6.77
N VAL A 91 -19.49 -15.02 -6.28
CA VAL A 91 -18.59 -14.10 -7.00
C VAL A 91 -17.32 -13.90 -6.19
N VAL A 92 -16.19 -14.27 -6.78
CA VAL A 92 -14.86 -14.00 -6.24
C VAL A 92 -14.39 -12.64 -6.73
N ALA A 93 -14.23 -11.68 -5.81
CA ALA A 93 -13.99 -10.29 -6.16
C ALA A 93 -12.80 -9.65 -5.43
N THR A 94 -12.23 -8.60 -6.03
CA THR A 94 -11.37 -7.64 -5.33
C THR A 94 -12.18 -6.46 -4.81
N SER A 95 -11.55 -5.33 -4.45
CA SER A 95 -12.21 -4.09 -4.05
C SER A 95 -13.09 -3.42 -5.13
N ALA A 96 -13.18 -4.01 -6.32
CA ALA A 96 -14.02 -3.50 -7.41
C ALA A 96 -15.52 -3.53 -7.07
N LEU A 97 -15.92 -4.37 -6.11
CA LEU A 97 -17.28 -4.45 -5.59
C LEU A 97 -17.42 -3.91 -4.14
N ASP A 98 -16.40 -3.23 -3.60
CA ASP A 98 -16.46 -2.64 -2.25
C ASP A 98 -17.46 -1.46 -2.20
N LEU A 99 -17.62 -0.72 -3.29
CA LEU A 99 -18.35 0.57 -3.35
C LEU A 99 -19.36 0.62 -4.51
N GLY A 100 -20.50 1.27 -4.26
CA GLY A 100 -21.32 1.89 -5.32
C GLY A 100 -22.46 1.06 -5.92
N VAL A 101 -22.73 -0.17 -5.48
CA VAL A 101 -23.85 -0.97 -6.00
C VAL A 101 -24.51 -1.78 -4.87
N ASP A 102 -25.82 -1.59 -4.66
CA ASP A 102 -26.61 -2.42 -3.73
C ASP A 102 -26.95 -3.76 -4.40
N PHE A 103 -26.52 -4.86 -3.80
CA PHE A 103 -26.77 -6.22 -4.28
C PHE A 103 -27.66 -6.95 -3.28
N GLN A 104 -28.96 -6.66 -3.32
CA GLN A 104 -29.94 -7.18 -2.37
C GLN A 104 -29.99 -8.72 -2.29
N ALA A 105 -29.61 -9.41 -3.36
CA ALA A 105 -29.59 -10.87 -3.44
C ALA A 105 -28.41 -11.51 -2.70
N VAL A 106 -27.36 -10.74 -2.35
CA VAL A 106 -26.20 -11.30 -1.64
C VAL A 106 -26.60 -11.58 -0.19
N GLU A 107 -26.45 -12.82 0.23
CA GLU A 107 -26.82 -13.26 1.57
C GLU A 107 -25.61 -13.39 2.51
N ARG A 108 -24.42 -13.68 1.95
CA ARG A 108 -23.22 -13.97 2.72
C ARG A 108 -21.99 -13.28 2.15
N ILE A 109 -21.14 -12.81 3.06
CA ILE A 109 -19.80 -12.31 2.74
C ILE A 109 -18.75 -13.29 3.25
N ILE A 110 -17.77 -13.58 2.41
CA ILE A 110 -16.54 -14.29 2.78
C ILE A 110 -15.37 -13.34 2.54
N GLN A 111 -14.51 -13.17 3.53
CA GLN A 111 -13.33 -12.31 3.46
C GLN A 111 -12.05 -13.16 3.55
N ILE A 112 -11.33 -13.28 2.44
CA ILE A 112 -10.03 -13.95 2.44
C ILE A 112 -8.93 -13.01 2.93
N GLY A 113 -8.21 -13.46 3.95
CA GLY A 113 -7.21 -12.67 4.66
C GLY A 113 -7.83 -11.57 5.51
N SER A 114 -6.98 -10.74 6.10
CA SER A 114 -7.46 -9.56 6.80
C SER A 114 -8.08 -8.54 5.83
N PRO A 115 -9.20 -7.88 6.15
CA PRO A 115 -9.72 -6.76 5.38
C PRO A 115 -8.80 -5.52 5.46
N ARG A 116 -7.81 -5.51 6.38
CA ARG A 116 -6.82 -4.46 6.63
C ARG A 116 -7.37 -3.13 7.17
N SER A 117 -8.68 -2.90 7.13
CA SER A 117 -9.35 -1.79 7.79
C SER A 117 -10.77 -2.17 8.23
N VAL A 118 -11.24 -1.52 9.29
CA VAL A 118 -12.59 -1.67 9.86
C VAL A 118 -13.63 -1.16 8.87
N SER A 119 -13.40 0.03 8.31
CA SER A 119 -14.30 0.66 7.35
C SER A 119 -14.52 -0.21 6.11
N ARG A 120 -13.48 -0.89 5.62
CA ARG A 120 -13.60 -1.81 4.48
C ARG A 120 -14.44 -3.04 4.82
N LEU A 121 -14.24 -3.64 6.01
CA LEU A 121 -15.11 -4.74 6.43
C LEU A 121 -16.57 -4.29 6.47
N ILE A 122 -16.86 -3.11 7.03
CA ILE A 122 -18.22 -2.58 7.11
C ILE A 122 -18.81 -2.37 5.72
N GLN A 123 -18.06 -1.77 4.79
CA GLN A 123 -18.49 -1.58 3.41
C GLN A 123 -18.79 -2.91 2.71
N ARG A 124 -17.91 -3.91 2.88
CA ARG A 124 -18.08 -5.26 2.34
C ARG A 124 -19.27 -5.98 2.95
N ALA A 125 -19.42 -5.92 4.28
CA ALA A 125 -20.55 -6.48 5.01
C ALA A 125 -21.86 -5.83 4.56
N GLY A 126 -21.86 -4.52 4.32
CA GLY A 126 -23.01 -3.80 3.77
C GLY A 126 -23.43 -4.22 2.36
N ARG A 127 -22.66 -5.09 1.67
CA ARG A 127 -23.07 -5.66 0.38
C ARG A 127 -24.03 -6.84 0.52
N ALA A 128 -24.16 -7.42 1.72
CA ALA A 128 -25.06 -8.53 1.97
C ALA A 128 -26.24 -8.13 2.87
N SER A 129 -27.40 -8.73 2.62
CA SER A 129 -28.60 -8.61 3.44
C SER A 129 -28.95 -7.15 3.77
N HIS A 130 -28.96 -6.28 2.74
CA HIS A 130 -29.21 -4.84 2.86
C HIS A 130 -30.71 -4.52 3.10
N ARG A 131 -31.28 -5.11 4.15
CA ARG A 131 -32.63 -4.86 4.66
C ARG A 131 -32.53 -4.23 6.04
N PRO A 132 -33.31 -3.18 6.36
CA PRO A 132 -33.32 -2.58 7.70
C PRO A 132 -33.56 -3.65 8.79
N GLY A 133 -32.67 -3.69 9.78
CA GLY A 133 -32.76 -4.63 10.92
C GLY A 133 -32.19 -6.03 10.65
N ALA A 134 -31.81 -6.37 9.42
CA ALA A 134 -31.14 -7.64 9.14
C ALA A 134 -29.66 -7.58 9.56
N GLY A 135 -29.18 -8.62 10.25
CA GLY A 135 -27.76 -8.80 10.52
C GLY A 135 -27.04 -9.35 9.29
N THR A 136 -25.78 -8.96 9.11
CA THR A 136 -24.88 -9.59 8.13
C THR A 136 -23.90 -10.50 8.85
N ASP A 137 -23.84 -11.77 8.42
CA ASP A 137 -22.81 -12.73 8.78
C ASP A 137 -21.62 -12.62 7.83
N VAL A 138 -20.41 -12.48 8.38
CA VAL A 138 -19.17 -12.47 7.61
C VAL A 138 -18.26 -13.62 8.06
N LEU A 139 -17.87 -14.46 7.12
CA LEU A 139 -16.85 -15.48 7.34
C LEU A 139 -15.46 -14.90 7.04
N LEU A 140 -14.61 -14.85 8.05
CA LEU A 140 -13.22 -14.41 7.97
C LEU A 140 -12.30 -15.62 7.75
N VAL A 141 -11.46 -15.57 6.73
CA VAL A 141 -10.61 -16.71 6.32
C VAL A 141 -9.13 -16.34 6.48
N PRO A 142 -8.44 -16.77 7.55
CA PRO A 142 -7.05 -16.40 7.79
C PRO A 142 -6.13 -17.00 6.73
N THR A 143 -5.17 -16.22 6.23
CA THR A 143 -4.12 -16.71 5.32
C THR A 143 -2.81 -16.98 6.04
N ASN A 144 -2.69 -16.51 7.28
CA ASN A 144 -1.60 -16.78 8.20
C ASN A 144 -2.12 -16.64 9.66
N ARG A 145 -1.34 -17.10 10.63
CA ARG A 145 -1.72 -17.06 12.06
C ARG A 145 -1.90 -15.64 12.63
N LEU A 146 -1.12 -14.66 12.19
CA LEU A 146 -1.23 -13.28 12.72
C LEU A 146 -2.54 -12.58 12.32
N HIS A 147 -3.22 -13.04 11.27
CA HIS A 147 -4.58 -12.56 10.96
C HIS A 147 -5.59 -12.85 12.08
N LEU A 148 -5.34 -13.83 12.95
CA LEU A 148 -6.21 -14.09 14.10
C LEU A 148 -6.21 -12.91 15.09
N ASN A 149 -5.04 -12.32 15.34
CA ASN A 149 -4.93 -11.08 16.13
C ASN A 149 -5.64 -9.92 15.43
N GLU A 150 -5.54 -9.84 14.09
CA GLU A 150 -6.27 -8.82 13.33
C GLU A 150 -7.78 -8.98 13.42
N TYR A 151 -8.30 -10.21 13.42
CA TYR A 151 -9.74 -10.48 13.55
C TYR A 151 -10.27 -10.16 14.96
N ALA A 152 -9.50 -10.46 16.01
CA ALA A 152 -9.83 -10.05 17.36
C ALA A 152 -9.84 -8.52 17.51
N ALA A 153 -8.79 -7.85 17.00
CA ALA A 153 -8.70 -6.38 16.96
C ALA A 153 -9.84 -5.73 16.16
N LEU A 154 -10.23 -6.34 15.04
CA LEU A 154 -11.32 -5.90 14.18
C LEU A 154 -12.68 -5.99 14.90
N ALA A 155 -12.96 -7.11 15.57
CA ALA A 155 -14.20 -7.27 16.33
C ALA A 155 -14.28 -6.25 17.48
N ASP A 156 -13.18 -6.02 18.19
CA ASP A 156 -13.12 -4.98 19.22
C ASP A 156 -13.36 -3.58 18.64
N ALA A 157 -12.79 -3.27 17.47
CA ALA A 157 -13.03 -1.98 16.82
C ALA A 157 -14.50 -1.80 16.45
N LEU A 158 -15.18 -2.86 15.98
CA LEU A 158 -16.62 -2.84 15.70
C LEU A 158 -17.47 -2.64 16.95
N ASP A 159 -17.09 -3.23 18.09
CA ASP A 159 -17.80 -3.05 19.36
C ASP A 159 -17.71 -1.60 19.86
N HIS A 160 -16.55 -0.97 19.68
CA HIS A 160 -16.32 0.41 20.10
C HIS A 160 -16.66 1.46 19.03
N GLN A 161 -17.23 1.05 17.89
CA GLN A 161 -17.49 1.91 16.72
C GLN A 161 -16.25 2.73 16.29
N SER A 162 -15.08 2.14 16.45
CA SER A 162 -13.79 2.77 16.18
C SER A 162 -13.41 2.56 14.72
N LEU A 163 -13.68 3.56 13.89
CA LEU A 163 -13.31 3.58 12.48
C LEU A 163 -11.94 4.21 12.28
N GLU A 164 -11.39 4.04 11.09
CA GLU A 164 -10.23 4.81 10.65
C GLU A 164 -10.57 6.30 10.52
N PRO A 165 -9.67 7.22 10.90
CA PRO A 165 -9.89 8.64 10.69
C PRO A 165 -9.94 8.94 9.19
N ILE A 166 -10.97 9.68 8.77
CA ILE A 166 -11.00 10.28 7.44
C ILE A 166 -10.15 11.54 7.51
N ARG A 167 -9.02 11.56 6.81
CA ARG A 167 -8.16 12.74 6.66
C ARG A 167 -8.50 13.38 5.30
N PRO A 168 -9.26 14.48 5.26
CA PRO A 168 -9.55 15.15 4.00
C PRO A 168 -8.24 15.64 3.36
N PRO A 169 -8.10 15.58 2.03
CA PRO A 169 -6.94 16.16 1.36
C PRO A 169 -6.83 17.66 1.62
N GLU A 170 -5.60 18.14 1.80
CA GLU A 170 -5.27 19.55 2.02
C GLU A 170 -4.24 19.97 0.98
N HIS A 171 -4.25 21.25 0.60
CA HIS A 171 -3.26 21.82 -0.33
C HIS A 171 -3.16 21.08 -1.68
N CYS A 172 -4.26 20.54 -2.20
CA CYS A 172 -4.33 19.96 -3.55
C CYS A 172 -4.36 21.09 -4.61
N LEU A 173 -3.21 21.72 -4.83
CA LEU A 173 -3.05 22.92 -5.67
C LEU A 173 -3.28 22.63 -7.16
N ASP A 174 -2.95 21.43 -7.64
CA ASP A 174 -3.28 20.97 -8.98
C ASP A 174 -4.80 20.94 -9.25
N VAL A 175 -5.58 20.45 -8.29
CA VAL A 175 -7.05 20.49 -8.32
C VAL A 175 -7.54 21.93 -8.29
N LEU A 176 -6.91 22.80 -7.49
CA LEU A 176 -7.26 24.22 -7.43
C LEU A 176 -7.01 24.94 -8.76
N ILE A 177 -5.88 24.69 -9.41
CA ILE A 177 -5.58 25.21 -10.76
C ILE A 177 -6.65 24.73 -11.74
N GLN A 178 -6.99 23.45 -11.72
CA GLN A 178 -8.04 22.89 -12.57
C GLN A 178 -9.39 23.56 -12.31
N HIS A 179 -9.71 23.82 -11.05
CA HIS A 179 -10.94 24.50 -10.64
C HIS A 179 -10.98 25.96 -11.13
N LEU A 180 -9.91 26.73 -10.94
CA LEU A 180 -9.78 28.12 -11.39
C LEU A 180 -9.94 28.28 -12.91
N VAL A 181 -9.38 27.35 -13.69
CA VAL A 181 -9.60 27.28 -15.15
C VAL A 181 -11.06 26.93 -15.47
N THR A 182 -11.69 26.08 -14.65
CA THR A 182 -13.13 25.75 -14.79
C THR A 182 -14.01 26.96 -14.52
N MET A 183 -13.69 27.78 -13.53
CA MET A 183 -14.44 29.01 -13.24
C MET A 183 -14.35 30.00 -14.41
N ALA A 184 -13.15 30.14 -15.00
CA ALA A 184 -12.95 30.99 -16.17
C ALA A 184 -13.68 30.50 -17.44
N LEU A 185 -14.12 29.23 -17.49
CA LEU A 185 -14.98 28.74 -18.58
C LEU A 185 -16.40 29.31 -18.52
N GLN A 186 -16.87 29.67 -17.33
CA GLN A 186 -18.21 30.19 -17.11
C GLN A 186 -18.23 31.71 -17.31
N ALA A 187 -17.35 32.43 -16.60
CA ALA A 187 -17.19 33.87 -16.69
C ALA A 187 -15.80 34.30 -16.20
N PRO A 188 -15.30 35.48 -16.62
CA PRO A 188 -14.11 36.07 -16.01
C PRO A 188 -14.32 36.29 -14.50
N TRP A 189 -13.27 36.12 -13.70
CA TRP A 189 -13.32 36.27 -12.24
C TRP A 189 -12.18 37.16 -11.72
N HIS A 190 -12.39 37.82 -10.58
CA HIS A 190 -11.40 38.70 -9.95
C HIS A 190 -10.73 38.00 -8.75
N PRO A 191 -9.39 38.11 -8.57
CA PRO A 191 -8.67 37.49 -7.46
C PRO A 191 -9.24 37.83 -6.06
N ASP A 192 -9.57 39.11 -5.82
CA ASP A 192 -10.06 39.59 -4.52
C ASP A 192 -11.38 38.92 -4.07
N ALA A 193 -12.22 38.49 -5.01
CA ALA A 193 -13.45 37.75 -4.71
C ALA A 193 -13.21 36.24 -4.66
N MET A 194 -12.35 35.74 -5.56
CA MET A 194 -12.06 34.31 -5.71
C MET A 194 -11.26 33.74 -4.51
N PHE A 195 -10.30 34.51 -3.97
CA PHE A 195 -9.45 34.04 -2.89
C PHE A 195 -10.22 33.74 -1.58
N PRO A 196 -11.10 34.63 -1.07
CA PRO A 196 -11.95 34.32 0.08
C PRO A 196 -12.90 33.14 -0.17
N GLU A 197 -13.44 32.99 -1.38
CA GLU A 197 -14.29 31.85 -1.74
C GLU A 197 -13.52 30.52 -1.67
N ILE A 198 -12.29 30.50 -2.16
CA ILE A 198 -11.38 29.34 -2.06
C ILE A 198 -11.10 29.00 -0.60
N GLN A 199 -10.74 29.98 0.22
CA GLN A 199 -10.45 29.79 1.64
C GLN A 199 -11.66 29.32 2.46
N ALA A 200 -12.89 29.55 1.98
CA ALA A 200 -14.09 29.01 2.61
C ALA A 200 -14.20 27.46 2.49
N SER A 201 -13.40 26.84 1.61
CA SER A 201 -13.35 25.38 1.48
C SER A 201 -12.32 24.75 2.42
N TRP A 202 -12.62 23.54 2.91
CA TRP A 202 -11.73 22.83 3.85
C TRP A 202 -10.30 22.65 3.32
N ALA A 203 -10.13 22.26 2.05
CA ALA A 203 -8.83 21.92 1.48
C ALA A 203 -7.88 23.11 1.32
N TYR A 204 -8.41 24.35 1.32
CA TYR A 204 -7.66 25.57 1.04
C TYR A 204 -7.82 26.65 2.13
N ARG A 205 -8.42 26.31 3.28
CA ARG A 205 -8.63 27.25 4.40
C ARG A 205 -7.33 27.90 4.92
N ASP A 206 -6.22 27.16 4.84
CA ASP A 206 -4.89 27.60 5.28
C ASP A 206 -4.03 28.09 4.10
N LEU A 207 -4.64 28.34 2.93
CA LEU A 207 -3.94 28.83 1.74
C LEU A 207 -3.46 30.27 1.98
N SER A 208 -2.15 30.48 1.89
CA SER A 208 -1.55 31.82 1.99
C SER A 208 -1.75 32.62 0.70
N GLU A 209 -1.78 33.94 0.84
CA GLU A 209 -1.86 34.87 -0.29
C GLU A 209 -0.64 34.74 -1.22
N ASP A 210 0.56 34.51 -0.67
CA ASP A 210 1.77 34.22 -1.48
C ASP A 210 1.58 32.97 -2.36
N THR A 211 1.07 31.88 -1.77
CA THR A 211 0.80 30.66 -2.53
C THR A 211 -0.26 30.91 -3.60
N PHE A 212 -1.33 31.66 -3.28
CA PHE A 212 -2.35 32.01 -4.25
C PHE A 212 -1.78 32.84 -5.42
N ASN A 213 -0.94 33.83 -5.15
CA ASN A 213 -0.26 34.63 -6.18
C ASN A 213 0.67 33.79 -7.06
N ARG A 214 1.37 32.80 -6.47
CA ARG A 214 2.13 31.80 -7.25
C ARG A 214 1.21 30.97 -8.15
N LEU A 215 0.01 30.58 -7.71
CA LEU A 215 -0.95 29.88 -8.57
C LEU A 215 -1.42 30.76 -9.73
N LEU A 216 -1.67 32.05 -9.51
CA LEU A 216 -1.98 32.99 -10.59
C LEU A 216 -0.84 33.06 -11.61
N THR A 217 0.42 33.05 -11.14
CA THR A 217 1.60 32.99 -12.00
C THR A 217 1.62 31.70 -12.83
N VAL A 218 1.32 30.55 -12.21
CA VAL A 218 1.20 29.27 -12.92
C VAL A 218 0.08 29.31 -13.97
N LEU A 219 -1.07 29.92 -13.67
CA LEU A 219 -2.19 30.03 -14.60
C LEU A 219 -1.88 30.90 -15.81
N VAL A 220 -1.09 31.97 -15.64
CA VAL A 220 -0.78 32.92 -16.71
C VAL A 220 0.46 32.53 -17.50
N LYS A 221 1.47 31.92 -16.86
CA LYS A 221 2.79 31.69 -17.45
C LYS A 221 3.26 30.23 -17.39
N GLY A 222 2.60 29.37 -16.63
CA GLY A 222 3.13 28.05 -16.23
C GLY A 222 4.16 28.18 -15.11
N SER A 223 5.23 28.95 -15.35
CA SER A 223 6.19 29.43 -14.36
C SER A 223 6.99 30.59 -14.96
N GLU A 224 7.85 31.26 -14.19
CA GLU A 224 8.75 32.27 -14.75
C GLU A 224 9.73 31.66 -15.77
N SER A 225 10.12 30.40 -15.59
CA SER A 225 10.97 29.66 -16.53
C SER A 225 10.23 29.20 -17.79
N LEU A 226 8.89 29.20 -17.78
CA LEU A 226 8.03 28.73 -18.86
C LEU A 226 7.31 29.85 -19.62
N LYS A 227 7.53 31.13 -19.25
CA LYS A 227 6.82 32.29 -19.80
C LYS A 227 6.89 32.42 -21.34
N GLU A 228 7.97 31.94 -21.94
CA GLU A 228 8.21 31.98 -23.39
C GLU A 228 7.43 30.90 -24.16
N TYR A 229 6.75 29.99 -23.47
CA TYR A 229 6.00 28.87 -24.05
C TYR A 229 4.49 29.11 -23.90
N PRO A 230 3.81 29.62 -24.94
CA PRO A 230 2.39 29.98 -24.87
C PRO A 230 1.48 28.80 -24.51
N GLU A 231 1.90 27.56 -24.76
CA GLU A 231 1.10 26.37 -24.48
C GLU A 231 0.84 26.11 -22.98
N TYR A 232 1.61 26.70 -22.06
CA TYR A 232 1.38 26.59 -20.62
C TYR A 232 0.46 27.67 -20.06
N ARG A 233 0.18 28.73 -20.84
CA ARG A 233 -0.77 29.76 -20.45
C ARG A 233 -2.18 29.18 -20.47
N ARG A 234 -2.90 29.34 -19.36
CA ARG A 234 -4.29 28.88 -19.20
C ARG A 234 -5.23 30.05 -19.14
N LEU A 235 -4.85 31.08 -18.38
CA LEU A 235 -5.59 32.31 -18.22
C LEU A 235 -4.76 33.52 -18.67
N GLU A 236 -5.44 34.60 -18.98
CA GLU A 236 -4.87 35.93 -19.17
C GLU A 236 -5.56 36.89 -18.22
N GLN A 237 -4.84 37.93 -17.80
CA GLN A 237 -5.37 38.98 -16.95
C GLN A 237 -5.71 40.20 -17.81
N ARG A 238 -6.91 40.75 -17.62
CA ARG A 238 -7.35 42.01 -18.21
C ARG A 238 -6.84 43.21 -17.43
N ASP A 239 -6.91 44.38 -18.05
CA ASP A 239 -6.54 45.66 -17.42
C ASP A 239 -7.37 45.98 -16.17
N ASP A 240 -8.60 45.46 -16.07
CA ASP A 240 -9.49 45.59 -14.91
C ASP A 240 -9.22 44.54 -13.81
N GLY A 241 -8.15 43.75 -13.93
CA GLY A 241 -7.73 42.75 -12.96
C GLY A 241 -8.42 41.39 -13.09
N TYR A 242 -9.44 41.25 -13.94
CA TYR A 242 -10.16 39.99 -14.13
C TYR A 242 -9.36 38.98 -14.95
N PHE A 243 -9.43 37.72 -14.55
CA PHE A 243 -8.83 36.58 -15.25
C PHE A 243 -9.85 35.89 -16.15
N LEU A 244 -9.47 35.61 -17.40
CA LEU A 244 -10.26 34.85 -18.37
C LEU A 244 -9.41 33.81 -19.10
N LEU A 245 -10.07 32.89 -19.80
CA LEU A 245 -9.39 31.91 -20.63
C LEU A 245 -8.67 32.54 -21.82
N VAL A 246 -7.42 32.12 -22.04
CA VAL A 246 -6.58 32.58 -23.17
C VAL A 246 -7.21 32.25 -24.53
N SER A 247 -7.89 31.10 -24.66
CA SER A 247 -8.46 30.69 -25.95
C SER A 247 -9.55 29.62 -25.87
N GLN A 248 -10.35 29.53 -26.94
CA GLN A 248 -11.29 28.43 -27.17
C GLN A 248 -10.58 27.06 -27.28
N GLN A 249 -9.31 27.02 -27.71
CA GLN A 249 -8.55 25.79 -27.75
C GLN A 249 -8.23 25.31 -26.33
N THR A 250 -7.82 26.21 -25.44
CA THR A 250 -7.59 25.92 -24.01
C THR A 250 -8.88 25.41 -23.38
N ALA A 251 -10.02 26.04 -23.68
CA ALA A 251 -11.32 25.60 -23.20
C ALA A 251 -11.67 24.16 -23.62
N ARG A 252 -11.44 23.81 -24.89
CA ARG A 252 -11.67 22.45 -25.40
C ARG A 252 -10.74 21.43 -24.75
N ARG A 253 -9.45 21.75 -24.58
CA ARG A 253 -8.49 20.86 -23.91
C ARG A 253 -8.91 20.60 -22.46
N HIS A 254 -9.23 21.65 -21.71
CA HIS A 254 -9.63 21.57 -20.32
C HIS A 254 -10.85 20.66 -20.11
N ARG A 255 -11.91 20.84 -20.91
CA ARG A 255 -13.12 20.00 -20.84
C ARG A 255 -12.85 18.51 -21.07
N MET A 256 -11.81 18.16 -21.84
CA MET A 256 -11.44 16.78 -22.13
C MET A 256 -10.48 16.19 -21.10
N SER A 257 -9.82 17.02 -20.30
CA SER A 257 -8.83 16.60 -19.29
C SER A 257 -9.31 16.78 -17.85
N ILE A 258 -10.53 17.30 -17.63
CA ILE A 258 -11.09 17.53 -16.29
C ILE A 258 -11.25 16.19 -15.55
N GLY A 259 -10.77 16.13 -14.31
CA GLY A 259 -10.75 14.95 -13.47
C GLY A 259 -9.47 14.82 -12.63
N THR A 260 -9.54 13.95 -11.62
CA THR A 260 -8.45 13.72 -10.66
C THR A 260 -7.95 12.27 -10.67
N ILE A 261 -8.70 11.34 -11.27
CA ILE A 261 -8.36 9.90 -11.25
C ILE A 261 -7.18 9.63 -12.19
N VAL A 262 -6.04 9.26 -11.60
CA VAL A 262 -4.83 8.85 -12.30
C VAL A 262 -4.65 7.34 -12.22
N SER A 263 -4.36 6.70 -13.36
CA SER A 263 -4.01 5.28 -13.39
C SER A 263 -2.56 5.09 -12.97
N HIS A 264 -2.30 4.12 -12.09
CA HIS A 264 -0.93 3.70 -11.78
C HIS A 264 -0.24 3.22 -13.06
N ALA A 265 0.93 3.80 -13.34
CA ALA A 265 1.72 3.41 -14.50
C ALA A 265 2.52 2.14 -14.19
N HIS A 266 2.71 1.32 -15.22
CA HIS A 266 3.61 0.18 -15.20
C HIS A 266 4.83 0.47 -16.09
N VAL A 267 5.97 -0.14 -15.75
CA VAL A 267 7.19 -0.11 -16.57
C VAL A 267 7.57 -1.50 -17.01
N ARG A 268 8.10 -1.62 -18.22
CA ARG A 268 8.51 -2.90 -18.81
C ARG A 268 9.88 -3.30 -18.29
N VAL A 269 10.00 -4.50 -17.73
CA VAL A 269 11.27 -5.06 -17.29
C VAL A 269 11.99 -5.68 -18.48
N LYS A 270 13.18 -5.17 -18.80
CA LYS A 270 13.93 -5.52 -20.03
C LYS A 270 15.36 -5.92 -19.72
N MET A 271 15.80 -7.05 -20.27
CA MET A 271 17.18 -7.49 -20.15
C MET A 271 18.11 -6.62 -21.02
N ARG A 272 19.27 -6.20 -20.48
CA ARG A 272 20.29 -5.44 -21.24
C ARG A 272 20.68 -6.12 -22.54
N ARG A 273 20.78 -7.46 -22.51
CA ARG A 273 21.08 -8.33 -23.65
C ARG A 273 19.99 -9.40 -23.75
N GLY A 274 18.77 -9.01 -24.11
CA GLY A 274 17.65 -9.94 -24.27
C GLY A 274 16.30 -9.26 -24.44
N GLY A 275 15.23 -10.07 -24.38
CA GLY A 275 13.85 -9.63 -24.51
C GLY A 275 13.25 -9.05 -23.22
N TYR A 276 11.96 -8.75 -23.31
CA TYR A 276 11.13 -8.32 -22.17
C TYR A 276 10.84 -9.50 -21.25
N LEU A 277 10.83 -9.25 -19.94
CA LEU A 277 10.48 -10.24 -18.93
C LEU A 277 9.04 -10.09 -18.43
N GLY A 278 8.46 -8.90 -18.54
CA GLY A 278 7.13 -8.55 -18.02
C GLY A 278 7.07 -7.09 -17.57
N GLU A 279 6.14 -6.76 -16.67
CA GLU A 279 5.91 -5.39 -16.18
C GLU A 279 5.85 -5.33 -14.65
N VAL A 280 6.27 -4.19 -14.08
CA VAL A 280 6.17 -3.87 -12.65
C VAL A 280 5.54 -2.48 -12.48
N GLU A 281 4.98 -2.18 -11.31
CA GLU A 281 4.54 -0.82 -10.98
C GLU A 281 5.70 0.16 -11.04
N GLU A 282 5.41 1.37 -11.52
CA GLU A 282 6.39 2.42 -11.64
C GLU A 282 6.89 2.90 -10.26
N SER A 283 6.05 2.97 -9.22
CA SER A 283 6.51 3.35 -7.86
C SER A 283 7.56 2.39 -7.30
N PHE A 284 7.43 1.08 -7.58
CA PHE A 284 8.46 0.10 -7.22
C PHE A 284 9.75 0.32 -7.99
N ALA A 285 9.68 0.43 -9.32
CA ALA A 285 10.87 0.62 -10.13
C ALA A 285 11.61 1.92 -9.77
N GLY A 286 10.88 2.98 -9.38
CA GLY A 286 11.44 4.28 -9.04
C GLY A 286 12.23 4.29 -7.74
N ARG A 287 11.92 3.38 -6.80
CA ARG A 287 12.67 3.23 -5.54
C ARG A 287 14.05 2.60 -5.73
N LEU A 288 14.23 1.84 -6.80
CA LEU A 288 15.48 1.14 -7.07
C LEU A 288 16.58 2.13 -7.49
N ARG A 289 17.81 1.85 -7.07
CA ARG A 289 19.07 2.48 -7.46
C ARG A 289 19.88 1.54 -8.34
N SER A 290 20.75 2.11 -9.17
CA SER A 290 21.66 1.32 -10.00
C SER A 290 22.52 0.41 -9.12
N GLY A 291 22.52 -0.89 -9.42
CA GLY A 291 23.19 -1.92 -8.65
C GLY A 291 22.28 -2.68 -7.68
N ASP A 292 21.07 -2.17 -7.41
CA ASP A 292 20.10 -2.86 -6.57
C ASP A 292 19.65 -4.15 -7.22
N ILE A 293 19.56 -5.20 -6.41
CA ILE A 293 19.09 -6.51 -6.87
C ILE A 293 17.66 -6.70 -6.41
N PHE A 294 16.80 -7.08 -7.33
CA PHE A 294 15.44 -7.49 -7.04
C PHE A 294 15.10 -8.77 -7.79
N ARG A 295 13.97 -9.38 -7.43
CA ARG A 295 13.49 -10.56 -8.13
C ARG A 295 12.21 -10.31 -8.89
N PHE A 296 12.19 -10.84 -10.10
CA PHE A 296 11.08 -10.72 -11.01
C PHE A 296 10.97 -11.98 -11.86
N SER A 297 9.76 -12.55 -11.94
CA SER A 297 9.49 -13.81 -12.65
C SER A 297 10.48 -14.94 -12.28
N GLY A 298 10.81 -15.06 -10.99
CA GLY A 298 11.76 -16.05 -10.47
C GLY A 298 13.24 -15.71 -10.66
N LYS A 299 13.61 -14.74 -11.51
CA LYS A 299 15.01 -14.39 -11.78
C LYS A 299 15.55 -13.34 -10.81
N ARG A 300 16.83 -13.42 -10.44
CA ARG A 300 17.56 -12.36 -9.72
C ARG A 300 18.14 -11.38 -10.72
N LEU A 301 17.71 -10.13 -10.63
CA LEU A 301 18.00 -9.08 -11.60
C LEU A 301 18.66 -7.91 -10.88
N GLU A 302 19.81 -7.48 -11.37
CA GLU A 302 20.46 -6.24 -10.96
C GLU A 302 19.93 -5.12 -11.84
N MET A 303 19.34 -4.09 -11.21
CA MET A 303 18.95 -2.85 -11.88
C MET A 303 20.20 -2.16 -12.42
N LEU A 304 20.16 -1.78 -13.70
CA LEU A 304 21.19 -0.95 -14.31
C LEU A 304 20.75 0.49 -14.42
N ARG A 305 19.58 0.71 -15.01
CA ARG A 305 18.97 2.02 -15.15
C ARG A 305 17.49 1.88 -15.42
N LEU A 306 16.77 2.96 -15.19
CA LEU A 306 15.36 3.10 -15.48
C LEU A 306 15.20 4.31 -16.39
N ALA A 307 14.70 4.07 -17.60
CA ALA A 307 14.59 5.11 -18.62
C ALA A 307 13.50 4.75 -19.63
N ASP A 308 12.83 5.74 -20.20
CA ASP A 308 11.86 5.55 -21.29
C ASP A 308 10.71 4.57 -20.96
N GLY A 309 10.30 4.45 -19.70
CA GLY A 309 9.31 3.46 -19.26
C GLY A 309 9.81 2.01 -19.28
N GLU A 310 11.14 1.82 -19.34
CA GLU A 310 11.81 0.52 -19.30
C GLU A 310 12.76 0.43 -18.09
N LEU A 311 12.57 -0.62 -17.28
CA LEU A 311 13.50 -1.01 -16.22
C LEU A 311 14.55 -1.96 -16.83
N ILE A 312 15.74 -1.44 -17.08
CA ILE A 312 16.82 -2.17 -17.74
C ILE A 312 17.65 -2.90 -16.70
N VAL A 313 17.76 -4.22 -16.88
CA VAL A 313 18.35 -5.13 -15.89
C VAL A 313 19.39 -6.08 -16.51
N LYS A 314 20.24 -6.66 -15.66
CA LYS A 314 21.08 -7.82 -16.00
C LYS A 314 20.91 -8.93 -14.94
N PRO A 315 21.27 -10.19 -15.23
CA PRO A 315 21.37 -11.19 -14.18
C PRO A 315 22.32 -10.73 -13.06
N ALA A 316 21.90 -10.88 -11.81
CA ALA A 316 22.75 -10.56 -10.67
C ALA A 316 23.92 -11.56 -10.53
N GLY A 317 25.11 -11.08 -10.17
CA GLY A 317 26.29 -11.92 -9.91
C GLY A 317 26.15 -12.76 -8.64
N ARG A 318 26.85 -13.91 -8.57
CA ARG A 318 26.93 -14.72 -7.33
C ARG A 318 27.65 -13.90 -6.23
N GLY A 319 27.06 -13.82 -5.03
CA GLY A 319 27.69 -13.21 -3.85
C GLY A 319 27.16 -11.84 -3.39
N LYS A 320 26.35 -11.12 -4.18
CA LYS A 320 25.74 -9.86 -3.72
C LYS A 320 24.52 -10.12 -2.82
N VAL A 321 24.54 -9.56 -1.60
CA VAL A 321 23.57 -9.80 -0.52
C VAL A 321 22.43 -8.78 -0.49
N SER A 322 22.66 -7.55 -0.97
CA SER A 322 21.64 -6.49 -0.98
C SER A 322 20.56 -6.81 -2.01
N GLU A 323 19.48 -7.44 -1.55
CA GLU A 323 18.29 -7.77 -2.31
C GLU A 323 17.15 -6.95 -1.76
N ILE A 324 16.63 -6.01 -2.56
CA ILE A 324 15.48 -5.20 -2.15
C ILE A 324 14.27 -6.13 -2.02
N PRO A 325 13.49 -6.00 -0.94
CA PRO A 325 12.31 -6.82 -0.72
C PRO A 325 11.37 -6.80 -1.91
N ARG A 326 10.67 -7.93 -2.01
CA ARG A 326 9.71 -8.27 -3.04
C ARG A 326 8.80 -7.08 -3.44
N TRP A 327 8.73 -6.82 -4.75
CA TRP A 327 7.62 -6.08 -5.34
C TRP A 327 6.31 -6.78 -4.99
N THR A 328 5.50 -6.15 -4.16
CA THR A 328 4.20 -6.63 -3.71
C THR A 328 3.16 -5.61 -4.15
N GLY A 329 2.89 -5.58 -5.46
CA GLY A 329 1.94 -4.64 -6.06
C GLY A 329 0.59 -4.63 -5.36
N GLY A 330 0.08 -3.43 -5.08
CA GLY A 330 -1.26 -3.21 -4.51
C GLY A 330 -1.52 -3.81 -3.12
N ARG A 331 -0.50 -4.05 -2.27
CA ARG A 331 -0.73 -4.54 -0.89
C ARG A 331 -1.47 -3.46 -0.09
N LEU A 332 -2.66 -3.81 0.39
CA LEU A 332 -3.46 -2.96 1.27
C LEU A 332 -2.78 -2.89 2.65
N PRO A 333 -2.34 -1.71 3.11
CA PRO A 333 -1.67 -1.57 4.39
C PRO A 333 -2.66 -1.78 5.54
N LEU A 334 -2.19 -2.36 6.64
CA LEU A 334 -2.95 -2.40 7.88
C LEU A 334 -3.23 -0.98 8.39
N SER A 335 -4.50 -0.67 8.63
CA SER A 335 -4.91 0.64 9.13
C SER A 335 -4.32 0.94 10.50
N GLU A 336 -4.18 2.23 10.82
CA GLU A 336 -3.71 2.69 12.12
C GLU A 336 -4.55 2.11 13.27
N THR A 337 -5.87 2.22 13.14
CA THR A 337 -6.84 1.69 14.11
C THR A 337 -6.62 0.21 14.42
N LEU A 338 -6.39 -0.61 13.39
CA LEU A 338 -6.15 -2.03 13.58
C LEU A 338 -4.75 -2.33 14.10
N ALA A 339 -3.72 -1.67 13.57
CA ALA A 339 -2.33 -1.95 13.94
C ALA A 339 -2.06 -1.69 15.43
N THR A 340 -2.58 -0.58 15.97
CA THR A 340 -2.51 -0.26 17.41
C THR A 340 -3.20 -1.32 18.26
N ARG A 341 -4.38 -1.79 17.83
CA ARG A 341 -5.15 -2.83 18.55
C ARG A 341 -4.48 -4.20 18.49
N VAL A 342 -3.89 -4.57 17.35
CA VAL A 342 -3.15 -5.84 17.18
C VAL A 342 -1.96 -5.89 18.13
N SER A 343 -1.21 -4.80 18.27
CA SER A 343 -0.09 -4.71 19.22
C SER A 343 -0.56 -4.94 20.65
N ALA A 344 -1.65 -4.27 21.06
CA ALA A 344 -2.25 -4.43 22.39
C ALA A 344 -2.84 -5.84 22.64
N ASP A 345 -3.24 -6.55 21.58
CA ASP A 345 -3.86 -7.87 21.70
C ASP A 345 -2.89 -8.97 22.15
N PHE A 346 -1.57 -8.78 22.00
CA PHE A 346 -0.58 -9.69 22.58
C PHE A 346 -0.54 -9.68 24.11
N GLN A 347 -1.08 -8.64 24.75
CA GLN A 347 -1.24 -8.53 26.20
C GLN A 347 -2.71 -8.51 26.62
N ARG A 348 -3.60 -9.08 25.78
CA ARG A 348 -5.03 -9.02 25.99
C ARG A 348 -5.45 -9.61 27.33
N GLN A 349 -6.02 -8.77 28.20
CA GLN A 349 -6.68 -9.19 29.44
C GLN A 349 -8.22 -9.19 29.32
N ARG A 350 -8.76 -8.47 28.32
CA ARG A 350 -10.20 -8.33 28.08
C ARG A 350 -10.77 -9.56 27.35
N PRO A 351 -12.05 -9.93 27.58
CA PRO A 351 -12.70 -11.01 26.83
C PRO A 351 -12.78 -10.70 25.34
N LEU A 352 -12.84 -11.73 24.50
CA LEU A 352 -13.12 -11.59 23.07
C LEU A 352 -14.56 -11.13 22.84
N SER A 353 -14.75 -10.30 21.81
CA SER A 353 -16.05 -9.80 21.38
C SER A 353 -17.09 -10.91 21.20
N GLU A 354 -18.33 -10.63 21.62
CA GLU A 354 -19.50 -11.48 21.37
C GLU A 354 -19.86 -11.56 19.87
N ARG A 355 -19.35 -10.64 19.04
CA ARG A 355 -19.57 -10.68 17.59
C ARG A 355 -18.93 -11.91 16.94
N ILE A 356 -17.89 -12.47 17.55
CA ILE A 356 -17.20 -13.65 17.02
C ILE A 356 -17.90 -14.91 17.55
N LEU A 357 -18.65 -15.57 16.67
CA LEU A 357 -19.48 -16.72 17.04
C LEU A 357 -18.63 -17.88 17.59
N ASN A 358 -17.49 -18.17 16.96
CA ASN A 358 -16.52 -19.17 17.42
C ASN A 358 -15.37 -18.58 18.26
N ARG A 359 -15.66 -17.58 19.10
CA ARG A 359 -14.65 -16.92 19.96
C ARG A 359 -13.87 -17.85 20.89
N ARG A 360 -14.44 -18.98 21.33
CA ARG A 360 -13.72 -19.95 22.17
C ARG A 360 -12.55 -20.58 21.41
N TRP A 361 -12.78 -20.97 20.17
CA TRP A 361 -11.74 -21.46 19.27
C TRP A 361 -10.68 -20.38 19.02
N LEU A 362 -11.10 -19.14 18.73
CA LEU A 362 -10.16 -18.04 18.51
C LEU A 362 -9.28 -17.78 19.73
N LYS A 363 -9.87 -17.80 20.94
CA LYS A 363 -9.13 -17.63 22.20
C LYS A 363 -8.01 -18.66 22.32
N GLN A 364 -8.34 -19.93 22.11
CA GLN A 364 -7.36 -21.01 22.18
C GLN A 364 -6.24 -20.82 21.13
N ALA A 365 -6.60 -20.49 19.89
CA ALA A 365 -5.62 -20.28 18.82
C ALA A 365 -4.68 -19.07 19.07
N LEU A 366 -5.18 -18.01 19.72
CA LEU A 366 -4.38 -16.86 20.16
C LEU A 366 -3.45 -17.24 21.31
N GLU A 367 -3.94 -17.99 22.31
CA GLU A 367 -3.16 -18.48 23.45
C GLU A 367 -2.03 -19.41 23.01
N GLU A 368 -2.29 -20.32 22.06
CA GLU A 368 -1.27 -21.16 21.43
C GLU A 368 -0.18 -20.32 20.75
N THR A 369 -0.60 -19.30 19.98
CA THR A 369 0.35 -18.40 19.30
C THR A 369 1.24 -17.65 20.30
N SER A 370 0.63 -17.12 21.36
CA SER A 370 1.34 -16.43 22.44
C SER A 370 2.26 -17.37 23.22
N THR A 371 1.86 -18.63 23.42
CA THR A 371 2.67 -19.65 24.12
C THR A 371 3.91 -20.00 23.31
N ILE A 372 3.75 -20.28 22.01
CA ILE A 372 4.88 -20.55 21.10
C ILE A 372 5.81 -19.33 21.03
N GLN A 373 5.26 -18.12 20.90
CA GLN A 373 6.03 -16.89 20.90
C GLN A 373 6.82 -16.74 22.21
N SER A 374 6.17 -16.95 23.36
CA SER A 374 6.79 -16.80 24.70
C SER A 374 7.88 -17.83 25.00
N HIS A 375 7.81 -19.02 24.37
CA HIS A 375 8.84 -20.05 24.50
C HIS A 375 10.14 -19.65 23.78
N ILE A 376 10.04 -18.91 22.68
CA ILE A 376 11.19 -18.52 21.86
C ILE A 376 11.67 -17.11 22.21
N SER A 377 10.74 -16.20 22.47
CA SER A 377 10.96 -14.77 22.58
C SER A 377 9.94 -14.10 23.51
N HIS A 378 9.94 -12.77 23.59
CA HIS A 378 8.91 -12.03 24.31
C HIS A 378 7.67 -11.85 23.44
N CYS A 379 6.51 -11.61 24.08
CA CYS A 379 5.35 -11.06 23.38
C CYS A 379 5.46 -9.52 23.33
N PRO A 380 4.99 -8.87 22.26
CA PRO A 380 4.93 -7.41 22.14
C PRO A 380 4.28 -6.76 23.36
N ARG A 381 4.81 -5.60 23.75
CA ARG A 381 4.33 -4.81 24.89
C ARG A 381 4.24 -3.34 24.51
N LEU A 382 3.35 -2.58 25.15
CA LEU A 382 3.18 -1.16 24.85
C LEU A 382 4.32 -0.29 25.42
N GLU A 383 4.97 -0.74 26.49
CA GLU A 383 5.97 0.01 27.26
C GLU A 383 7.38 -0.02 26.64
N ALA A 384 7.65 -0.97 25.75
CA ALA A 384 8.97 -1.16 25.14
C ALA A 384 8.84 -1.58 23.68
N THR A 385 9.77 -1.11 22.84
CA THR A 385 9.88 -1.60 21.47
C THR A 385 10.51 -2.98 21.52
N MET A 386 9.76 -4.00 21.14
CA MET A 386 10.29 -5.36 21.10
C MET A 386 11.19 -5.56 19.88
N ALA A 387 12.33 -6.21 20.10
CA ALA A 387 13.22 -6.67 19.05
C ALA A 387 13.77 -8.07 19.30
N GLU A 388 14.15 -8.74 18.22
CA GLU A 388 14.67 -10.10 18.18
C GLU A 388 15.96 -10.12 17.37
N GLN A 389 16.99 -10.74 17.94
CA GLN A 389 18.29 -10.90 17.28
C GLN A 389 18.60 -12.38 17.10
N PHE A 390 18.98 -12.78 15.89
CA PHE A 390 19.39 -14.15 15.60
C PHE A 390 20.36 -14.21 14.43
N LYS A 391 21.04 -15.34 14.29
CA LYS A 391 21.99 -15.59 13.19
C LYS A 391 21.48 -16.72 12.32
N THR A 392 21.54 -16.53 11.01
CA THR A 392 21.32 -17.59 10.03
C THR A 392 22.54 -17.72 9.11
N ARG A 393 22.47 -18.63 8.14
CA ARG A 393 23.46 -18.70 7.05
C ARG A 393 23.55 -17.42 6.21
N ASP A 394 22.53 -16.56 6.28
CA ASP A 394 22.46 -15.32 5.49
C ASP A 394 23.14 -14.13 6.17
N GLY A 395 23.43 -14.24 7.47
CA GLY A 395 24.01 -13.18 8.29
C GLY A 395 23.34 -13.06 9.66
N PHE A 396 23.49 -11.89 10.25
CA PHE A 396 22.88 -11.48 11.50
C PHE A 396 21.60 -10.70 11.20
N HIS A 397 20.55 -10.99 11.96
CA HIS A 397 19.23 -10.40 11.81
C HIS A 397 18.89 -9.61 13.06
N LEU A 398 18.36 -8.40 12.88
CA LEU A 398 17.68 -7.63 13.90
C LEU A 398 16.26 -7.33 13.41
N CYS A 399 15.27 -7.97 14.02
CA CYS A 399 13.86 -7.75 13.74
C CYS A 399 13.25 -6.90 14.85
N PHE A 400 12.58 -5.80 14.54
CA PHE A 400 11.85 -4.99 15.53
C PHE A 400 10.42 -4.74 15.07
N TYR A 401 9.51 -4.55 16.02
CA TYR A 401 8.06 -4.60 15.80
C TYR A 401 7.36 -3.33 16.26
N PRO A 402 7.35 -2.24 15.47
CA PRO A 402 6.65 -1.01 15.79
C PRO A 402 5.13 -1.13 15.69
N PHE A 403 4.62 -2.07 14.89
CA PHE A 403 3.20 -2.16 14.50
C PHE A 403 2.67 -0.83 13.88
N ALA A 404 3.53 -0.13 13.12
CA ALA A 404 3.17 1.13 12.48
C ALA A 404 2.59 0.96 11.06
N GLY A 405 2.37 -0.28 10.61
CA GLY A 405 1.83 -0.56 9.30
C GLY A 405 2.85 -0.45 8.16
N TRP A 406 2.47 -1.01 7.01
CA TRP A 406 3.37 -1.20 5.88
C TRP A 406 3.97 0.10 5.32
N LEU A 407 3.18 1.15 5.11
CA LEU A 407 3.65 2.42 4.52
C LEU A 407 4.72 3.08 5.39
N VAL A 408 4.47 3.16 6.70
CA VAL A 408 5.44 3.71 7.66
C VAL A 408 6.72 2.86 7.68
N HIS A 409 6.59 1.53 7.71
CA HIS A 409 7.76 0.66 7.73
C HIS A 409 8.60 0.78 6.45
N GLN A 410 7.98 1.03 5.28
CA GLN A 410 8.71 1.26 4.03
C GLN A 410 9.63 2.47 4.07
N ALA A 411 9.31 3.48 4.88
CA ALA A 411 10.19 4.63 5.11
C ALA A 411 11.14 4.39 6.29
N LEU A 412 10.61 3.89 7.41
CA LEU A 412 11.35 3.70 8.66
C LEU A 412 12.51 2.71 8.51
N GLY A 413 12.32 1.60 7.79
CA GLY A 413 13.37 0.60 7.61
C GLY A 413 14.60 1.14 6.86
N PRO A 414 14.44 1.70 5.65
CA PRO A 414 15.53 2.35 4.93
C PRO A 414 16.14 3.53 5.69
N LEU A 415 15.33 4.33 6.40
CA LEU A 415 15.83 5.41 7.26
C LEU A 415 16.78 4.89 8.33
N ILE A 416 16.38 3.85 9.07
CA ILE A 416 17.21 3.21 10.09
C ILE A 416 18.51 2.66 9.47
N ALA A 417 18.41 1.96 8.33
CA ALA A 417 19.59 1.44 7.64
C ALA A 417 20.55 2.54 7.17
N ALA A 418 20.03 3.65 6.63
CA ALA A 418 20.82 4.79 6.20
C ALA A 418 21.55 5.43 7.39
N ARG A 419 20.86 5.65 8.52
CA ARG A 419 21.46 6.24 9.73
C ARG A 419 22.52 5.36 10.38
N VAL A 420 22.36 4.03 10.31
CA VAL A 420 23.42 3.10 10.71
C VAL A 420 24.60 3.19 9.75
N ALA A 421 24.34 3.19 8.44
CA ALA A 421 25.38 3.24 7.40
C ALA A 421 26.18 4.56 7.36
N GLU A 422 25.59 5.68 7.81
CA GLU A 422 26.30 6.96 7.96
C GLU A 422 27.38 6.91 9.05
N ARG A 423 27.26 5.99 10.02
CA ARG A 423 28.19 5.85 11.15
C ARG A 423 29.18 4.71 10.95
N ILE A 424 28.70 3.60 10.38
CA ILE A 424 29.49 2.41 10.11
C ILE A 424 29.25 1.98 8.67
N PRO A 425 30.28 1.97 7.80
CA PRO A 425 30.15 1.42 6.46
C PRO A 425 29.67 -0.03 6.51
N ALA A 426 28.43 -0.27 6.09
CA ALA A 426 27.77 -1.56 6.24
C ALA A 426 26.93 -1.92 5.01
N THR A 427 26.85 -3.21 4.70
CA THR A 427 25.88 -3.72 3.72
C THR A 427 24.64 -4.20 4.47
N LEU A 428 23.59 -3.40 4.45
CA LEU A 428 22.32 -3.70 5.13
C LEU A 428 21.24 -4.07 4.11
N THR A 429 20.50 -5.14 4.41
CA THR A 429 19.29 -5.51 3.69
C THR A 429 18.09 -5.30 4.61
N VAL A 430 17.11 -4.53 4.17
CA VAL A 430 15.92 -4.21 4.95
C VAL A 430 14.73 -4.97 4.37
N THR A 431 14.00 -5.73 5.19
CA THR A 431 12.69 -6.31 4.85
C THR A 431 11.62 -5.72 5.74
N VAL A 432 10.42 -5.48 5.23
CA VAL A 432 9.32 -4.92 6.02
C VAL A 432 8.04 -5.72 5.81
N ASN A 433 7.13 -5.70 6.78
CA ASN A 433 5.74 -6.13 6.64
C ASN A 433 4.81 -5.18 7.43
N ASP A 434 3.55 -5.56 7.66
CA ASP A 434 2.61 -4.70 8.40
C ASP A 434 2.94 -4.55 9.90
N TYR A 435 3.71 -5.46 10.47
CA TYR A 435 3.96 -5.55 11.92
C TYR A 435 5.37 -5.13 12.32
N GLY A 436 6.37 -5.37 11.46
CA GLY A 436 7.77 -5.14 11.79
C GLY A 436 8.71 -4.95 10.61
N ILE A 437 9.98 -4.80 10.96
CA ILE A 437 11.11 -4.53 10.08
C ILE A 437 12.24 -5.48 10.45
N GLU A 438 12.85 -6.12 9.45
CA GLU A 438 14.08 -6.89 9.55
C GLU A 438 15.23 -6.07 8.96
N VAL A 439 16.31 -5.91 9.71
CA VAL A 439 17.60 -5.41 9.21
C VAL A 439 18.59 -6.58 9.26
N LEU A 440 19.07 -6.98 8.09
CA LEU A 440 20.03 -8.06 7.89
C LEU A 440 21.40 -7.48 7.54
N SER A 441 22.43 -7.95 8.23
CA SER A 441 23.83 -7.61 7.99
C SER A 441 24.69 -8.87 7.91
N PRO A 442 25.70 -8.95 7.01
CA PRO A 442 26.70 -10.03 7.04
C PRO A 442 27.48 -10.10 8.36
N GLU A 443 27.66 -8.95 9.02
CA GLU A 443 28.44 -8.75 10.25
C GLU A 443 27.54 -8.28 11.40
N SER A 444 27.88 -8.60 12.65
CA SER A 444 27.05 -8.20 13.80
C SER A 444 27.21 -6.73 14.16
N GLU A 445 28.41 -6.17 13.97
CA GLU A 445 28.78 -4.83 14.43
C GLU A 445 27.79 -3.71 14.01
N PRO A 446 27.29 -3.63 12.76
CA PRO A 446 26.29 -2.63 12.40
C PRO A 446 24.97 -2.77 13.18
N LEU A 447 24.56 -4.00 13.50
CA LEU A 447 23.35 -4.25 14.28
C LEU A 447 23.58 -3.96 15.75
N ASP A 448 24.74 -4.33 16.29
CA ASP A 448 25.11 -4.02 17.67
C ASP A 448 25.18 -2.50 17.89
N HIS A 449 25.69 -1.74 16.90
CA HIS A 449 25.66 -0.28 16.89
C HIS A 449 24.23 0.26 16.83
N CYS A 450 23.37 -0.34 16.01
CA CYS A 450 21.95 0.03 15.94
C CYS A 450 21.27 -0.05 17.31
N GLN A 451 21.59 -1.09 18.07
CA GLN A 451 21.06 -1.31 19.42
C GLN A 451 21.61 -0.29 20.41
N ALA A 452 22.93 -0.09 20.43
CA ALA A 452 23.60 0.82 21.35
C ALA A 452 23.16 2.28 21.18
N HIS A 453 22.77 2.67 19.97
CA HIS A 453 22.38 4.04 19.63
C HIS A 453 20.92 4.18 19.18
N TRP A 454 20.06 3.26 19.62
CA TRP A 454 18.65 3.16 19.19
C TRP A 454 17.93 4.50 19.19
N SER A 455 17.91 5.21 20.33
CA SER A 455 17.19 6.48 20.50
C SER A 455 17.61 7.56 19.49
N SER A 456 18.90 7.61 19.15
CA SER A 456 19.44 8.54 18.16
C SER A 456 19.10 8.11 16.73
N ILE A 457 19.09 6.80 16.46
CA ILE A 457 18.76 6.25 15.13
C ILE A 457 17.26 6.42 14.81
N VAL A 458 16.38 6.31 15.80
CA VAL A 458 14.94 6.56 15.63
C VAL A 458 14.52 7.99 15.98
N SER A 459 15.46 8.94 16.02
CA SER A 459 15.14 10.34 16.29
C SER A 459 14.23 10.93 15.19
N PRO A 460 13.20 11.71 15.53
CA PRO A 460 12.39 12.44 14.55
C PRO A 460 13.15 13.62 13.91
N GLU A 461 14.31 14.00 14.44
CA GLU A 461 15.12 15.10 13.92
C GLU A 461 15.64 14.81 12.50
N HIS A 462 15.72 15.84 11.66
CA HIS A 462 16.21 15.78 10.28
C HIS A 462 15.51 14.75 9.36
N LEU A 463 14.30 14.30 9.71
CA LEU A 463 13.59 13.23 9.00
C LEU A 463 13.54 13.41 7.48
N THR A 464 13.09 14.58 7.01
CA THR A 464 12.92 14.83 5.57
C THR A 464 14.24 14.70 4.79
N ASN A 465 15.32 15.26 5.32
CA ASN A 465 16.65 15.20 4.71
C ASN A 465 17.22 13.77 4.71
N ASP A 466 17.01 13.03 5.79
CA ASP A 466 17.49 11.65 5.88
C ASP A 466 16.67 10.70 4.98
N LEU A 467 15.36 10.93 4.83
CA LEU A 467 14.52 10.18 3.88
C LEU A 467 14.96 10.42 2.43
N GLU A 468 15.33 11.66 2.07
CA GLU A 468 15.88 11.98 0.75
C GLU A 468 17.16 11.19 0.44
N LYS A 469 18.02 10.97 1.45
CA LYS A 469 19.24 10.16 1.32
C LYS A 469 18.96 8.66 1.37
N ALA A 470 17.99 8.23 2.18
CA ALA A 470 17.67 6.82 2.39
C ALA A 470 16.88 6.22 1.22
N LEU A 471 16.04 7.02 0.58
CA LEU A 471 15.14 6.62 -0.50
C LEU A 471 15.56 7.27 -1.81
N ASN A 472 15.09 6.76 -2.95
CA ASN A 472 15.24 7.46 -4.23
C ASN A 472 14.11 8.50 -4.40
N LEU A 473 14.02 9.45 -3.45
CA LEU A 473 12.86 10.34 -3.36
C LEU A 473 12.70 11.20 -4.62
N SER A 474 13.79 11.74 -5.17
CA SER A 474 13.74 12.55 -6.40
C SER A 474 13.10 11.83 -7.58
N GLU A 475 13.38 10.53 -7.75
CA GLU A 475 12.74 9.73 -8.82
C GLU A 475 11.27 9.46 -8.53
N LEU A 476 10.88 9.25 -7.27
CA LEU A 476 9.47 9.12 -6.88
C LEU A 476 8.70 10.40 -7.14
N VAL A 477 9.26 11.55 -6.72
CA VAL A 477 8.64 12.87 -6.93
C VAL A 477 8.52 13.18 -8.41
N ARG A 478 9.56 12.90 -9.22
CA ARG A 478 9.51 13.05 -10.68
C ARG A 478 8.34 12.28 -11.31
N ARG A 479 8.02 11.09 -10.79
CA ARG A 479 6.90 10.25 -11.27
C ARG A 479 5.55 10.78 -10.80
N GLN A 480 5.46 11.13 -9.52
CA GLN A 480 4.25 11.73 -8.95
C GLN A 480 3.90 13.04 -9.65
N PHE A 481 4.91 13.85 -10.00
CA PHE A 481 4.73 15.10 -10.73
C PHE A 481 4.01 14.91 -12.06
N ARG A 482 4.09 13.74 -12.71
CA ARG A 482 3.28 13.48 -13.91
C ARG A 482 1.78 13.52 -13.62
N ALA A 483 1.35 12.97 -12.49
CA ALA A 483 -0.05 13.02 -12.06
C ALA A 483 -0.45 14.47 -11.77
N THR A 484 0.36 15.18 -10.98
CA THR A 484 0.14 16.60 -10.61
C THR A 484 0.09 17.51 -11.85
N ALA A 485 1.03 17.37 -12.79
CA ALA A 485 1.09 18.14 -14.03
C ALA A 485 -0.09 17.82 -14.97
N ARG A 486 -0.64 16.61 -14.89
CA ARG A 486 -1.83 16.23 -15.65
C ARG A 486 -3.11 16.83 -15.04
N ILE A 487 -3.29 16.70 -13.72
CA ILE A 487 -4.46 17.22 -13.01
C ILE A 487 -4.51 18.74 -13.10
N SER A 488 -3.39 19.43 -12.91
CA SER A 488 -3.27 20.89 -13.10
C SER A 488 -3.45 21.33 -14.57
N GLY A 489 -3.47 20.39 -15.50
CA GLY A 489 -3.61 20.66 -16.92
C GLY A 489 -2.35 21.21 -17.58
N LEU A 490 -1.17 21.19 -16.95
CA LEU A 490 0.10 21.51 -17.61
C LEU A 490 0.43 20.50 -18.74
N ILE A 491 -0.01 19.25 -18.60
CA ILE A 491 0.15 18.20 -19.61
C ILE A 491 -1.21 17.77 -20.16
N PHE A 492 -1.38 17.89 -21.47
CA PHE A 492 -2.56 17.42 -22.18
C PHE A 492 -2.37 16.00 -22.72
N GLU A 493 -3.29 15.10 -22.38
CA GLU A 493 -3.27 13.67 -22.75
C GLU A 493 -3.64 13.40 -24.21
N GLY A 494 -4.37 14.30 -24.86
CA GLY A 494 -4.84 14.11 -26.22
C GLY A 494 -6.36 14.11 -26.31
N TYR A 495 -6.87 13.95 -27.53
CA TYR A 495 -8.31 13.93 -27.78
C TYR A 495 -8.84 12.49 -27.78
N PRO A 496 -10.15 12.27 -27.56
CA PRO A 496 -10.77 10.97 -27.78
C PRO A 496 -10.38 10.37 -29.16
N GLY A 497 -9.93 9.11 -29.17
CA GLY A 497 -9.42 8.44 -30.38
C GLY A 497 -8.02 8.85 -30.84
N ARG A 498 -7.41 9.88 -30.24
CA ARG A 498 -6.04 10.36 -30.50
C ARG A 498 -5.32 10.70 -29.19
N GLN A 499 -5.26 9.72 -28.31
CA GLN A 499 -4.53 9.82 -27.05
C GLN A 499 -3.01 9.74 -27.31
N LYS A 500 -2.24 10.54 -26.58
CA LYS A 500 -0.78 10.41 -26.56
C LYS A 500 -0.41 9.09 -25.90
N SER A 501 0.68 8.50 -26.37
CA SER A 501 1.20 7.29 -25.74
C SER A 501 1.72 7.59 -24.33
N LEU A 502 1.65 6.60 -23.44
CA LEU A 502 2.19 6.70 -22.07
C LEU A 502 3.65 7.15 -22.08
N ARG A 503 4.45 6.65 -23.03
CA ARG A 503 5.86 7.02 -23.19
C ARG A 503 6.03 8.51 -23.51
N MET A 504 5.18 9.06 -24.38
CA MET A 504 5.21 10.49 -24.71
C MET A 504 4.84 11.33 -23.49
N LEU A 505 3.82 10.93 -22.75
CA LEU A 505 3.42 11.61 -21.51
C LEU A 505 4.51 11.56 -20.44
N GLN A 506 5.18 10.42 -20.28
CA GLN A 506 6.34 10.26 -19.40
C GLN A 506 7.49 11.20 -19.79
N SER A 507 7.82 11.27 -21.09
CA SER A 507 8.88 12.14 -21.58
C SER A 507 8.54 13.62 -21.37
N SER A 508 7.32 14.06 -21.70
CA SER A 508 6.89 15.45 -21.50
C SER A 508 6.88 15.84 -20.03
N ALA A 509 6.36 14.97 -19.14
CA ALA A 509 6.37 15.21 -17.71
C ALA A 509 7.78 15.24 -17.14
N GLY A 510 8.64 14.34 -17.60
CA GLY A 510 10.04 14.27 -17.19
C GLY A 510 10.83 15.53 -17.57
N LEU A 511 10.63 16.05 -18.78
CA LEU A 511 11.26 17.30 -19.23
C LEU A 511 10.75 18.52 -18.45
N LEU A 512 9.43 18.60 -18.24
CA LEU A 512 8.83 19.69 -17.46
C LEU A 512 9.34 19.67 -16.02
N TYR A 513 9.42 18.49 -15.41
CA TYR A 513 10.02 18.31 -14.09
C TYR A 513 11.47 18.79 -14.07
N ASP A 514 12.31 18.37 -15.03
CA ASP A 514 13.72 18.74 -15.06
C ASP A 514 13.91 20.27 -15.18
N VAL A 515 13.12 20.93 -16.03
CA VAL A 515 13.14 22.39 -16.19
C VAL A 515 12.72 23.09 -14.89
N LEU A 516 11.61 22.70 -14.28
CA LEU A 516 11.16 23.33 -13.04
C LEU A 516 12.14 23.04 -11.91
N HIS A 517 12.61 21.81 -11.76
CA HIS A 517 13.55 21.46 -10.70
C HIS A 517 14.87 22.24 -10.80
N GLN A 518 15.35 22.52 -12.01
CA GLN A 518 16.58 23.26 -12.24
C GLN A 518 16.41 24.79 -12.12
N TYR A 519 15.31 25.34 -12.62
CA TYR A 519 15.14 26.79 -12.80
C TYR A 519 14.09 27.43 -11.89
N ASP A 520 13.22 26.63 -11.26
CA ASP A 520 12.18 27.03 -10.32
C ASP A 520 11.93 25.93 -9.26
N PRO A 521 12.92 25.62 -8.41
CA PRO A 521 12.83 24.51 -7.45
C PRO A 521 11.72 24.70 -6.41
N GLU A 522 11.28 25.94 -6.19
CA GLU A 522 10.20 26.32 -5.28
C GLU A 522 8.81 26.34 -5.95
N HIS A 523 8.71 25.77 -7.16
CA HIS A 523 7.46 25.68 -7.90
C HIS A 523 6.40 24.91 -7.10
N VAL A 524 5.23 25.51 -6.93
CA VAL A 524 4.16 25.00 -6.05
C VAL A 524 3.73 23.56 -6.36
N LEU A 525 3.72 23.17 -7.64
CA LEU A 525 3.38 21.79 -8.05
C LEU A 525 4.51 20.77 -7.84
N LEU A 526 5.79 21.20 -7.77
CA LEU A 526 6.87 20.31 -7.36
C LEU A 526 6.76 20.01 -5.86
N ASN A 527 6.52 21.06 -5.07
CA ASN A 527 6.30 20.93 -3.63
C ASN A 527 5.08 20.06 -3.32
N GLN A 528 3.96 20.25 -4.03
CA GLN A 528 2.80 19.37 -3.90
C GLN A 528 3.15 17.92 -4.26
N ALA A 529 3.81 17.67 -5.39
CA ALA A 529 4.19 16.31 -5.78
C ALA A 529 5.09 15.63 -4.73
N LYS A 530 5.98 16.38 -4.09
CA LYS A 530 6.81 15.90 -2.98
C LYS A 530 5.96 15.52 -1.76
N GLN A 531 5.04 16.39 -1.35
CA GLN A 531 4.13 16.13 -0.24
C GLN A 531 3.22 14.93 -0.52
N ASP A 532 2.70 14.79 -1.73
CA ASP A 532 1.88 13.64 -2.15
C ASP A 532 2.65 12.32 -2.02
N VAL A 533 3.91 12.26 -2.45
CA VAL A 533 4.76 11.05 -2.25
C VAL A 533 4.93 10.75 -0.76
N LEU A 534 5.28 11.76 0.04
CA LEU A 534 5.50 11.59 1.48
C LEU A 534 4.23 11.11 2.21
N ARG A 535 3.07 11.62 1.82
CA ARG A 535 1.77 11.25 2.39
C ARG A 535 1.33 9.86 1.92
N ASP A 536 1.29 9.63 0.61
CA ASP A 536 0.59 8.47 0.03
C ASP A 536 1.45 7.20 0.02
N GLU A 537 2.76 7.31 -0.16
CA GLU A 537 3.67 6.15 -0.17
C GLU A 537 4.24 5.83 1.21
N PHE A 538 4.30 6.82 2.12
CA PHE A 538 5.02 6.69 3.40
C PHE A 538 4.23 7.04 4.66
N ASP A 539 3.03 7.62 4.56
CA ASP A 539 2.23 8.10 5.70
C ASP A 539 3.08 8.93 6.68
N ILE A 540 3.64 10.03 6.15
CA ILE A 540 4.65 10.86 6.84
C ILE A 540 4.22 11.33 8.24
N ASP A 541 2.94 11.65 8.44
CA ASP A 541 2.42 12.05 9.75
C ASP A 541 2.52 10.92 10.76
N ARG A 542 2.10 9.71 10.35
CA ARG A 542 2.19 8.52 11.19
C ARG A 542 3.64 8.09 11.42
N LEU A 543 4.52 8.29 10.44
CA LEU A 543 5.97 8.07 10.60
C LEU A 543 6.56 9.00 11.66
N HIS A 544 6.22 10.29 11.64
CA HIS A 544 6.64 11.25 12.68
C HIS A 544 6.17 10.80 14.06
N GLN A 545 4.89 10.46 14.22
CA GLN A 545 4.36 9.95 15.48
C GLN A 545 5.10 8.68 15.93
N THR A 546 5.33 7.74 15.00
CA THR A 546 6.03 6.50 15.29
C THR A 546 7.45 6.76 15.80
N LEU A 547 8.22 7.65 15.17
CA LEU A 547 9.56 8.02 15.63
C LEU A 547 9.54 8.69 17.02
N HIS A 548 8.57 9.56 17.27
CA HIS A 548 8.37 10.14 18.61
C HIS A 548 8.07 9.08 19.68
N GLU A 549 7.28 8.06 19.36
CA GLU A 549 7.00 6.96 20.28
C GLU A 549 8.21 6.04 20.48
N LEU A 550 8.88 5.65 19.39
CA LEU A 550 10.05 4.77 19.43
C LEU A 550 11.24 5.38 20.18
N SER A 551 11.43 6.71 20.07
CA SER A 551 12.50 7.42 20.79
C SER A 551 12.27 7.50 22.30
N ARG A 552 11.02 7.39 22.77
CA ARG A 552 10.65 7.39 24.19
C ARG A 552 10.63 5.99 24.81
N LYS A 553 10.45 4.94 24.00
CA LYS A 553 10.35 3.54 24.46
C LYS A 553 11.74 2.89 24.46
N PRO A 554 12.14 2.19 25.54
CA PRO A 554 13.36 1.39 25.50
C PRO A 554 13.23 0.26 24.47
N LEU A 555 14.35 -0.10 23.84
CA LEU A 555 14.44 -1.26 22.96
C LEU A 555 14.67 -2.51 23.81
N SER A 556 13.72 -3.45 23.80
CA SER A 556 13.79 -4.72 24.53
C SER A 556 14.18 -5.83 23.56
N ILE A 557 15.43 -6.26 23.61
CA ILE A 557 16.01 -7.21 22.66
C ILE A 557 16.06 -8.61 23.27
N LYS A 558 15.60 -9.61 22.52
CA LYS A 558 15.82 -11.02 22.84
C LYS A 558 16.70 -11.67 21.78
N VAL A 559 17.82 -12.25 22.22
CA VAL A 559 18.63 -13.14 21.37
C VAL A 559 17.94 -14.50 21.30
N ILE A 560 17.63 -14.96 20.08
CA ILE A 560 16.91 -16.21 19.82
C ILE A 560 17.72 -17.12 18.90
N ALA A 561 17.56 -18.43 19.06
CA ALA A 561 18.30 -19.42 18.27
C ALA A 561 17.72 -19.64 16.87
N GLN A 562 16.43 -19.34 16.69
CA GLN A 562 15.68 -19.51 15.45
C GLN A 562 14.61 -18.42 15.31
N PRO A 563 14.12 -18.12 14.10
CA PRO A 563 13.05 -17.14 13.91
C PRO A 563 11.83 -17.49 14.76
N SER A 564 11.26 -16.50 15.46
CA SER A 564 10.00 -16.63 16.21
C SER A 564 8.78 -16.61 15.27
N PRO A 565 7.56 -16.90 15.76
CA PRO A 565 6.32 -16.58 15.07
C PRO A 565 6.23 -15.17 14.45
N LEU A 566 6.78 -14.15 15.11
CA LEU A 566 6.79 -12.77 14.61
C LEU A 566 7.89 -12.51 13.58
N ALA A 567 9.08 -13.09 13.76
CA ALA A 567 10.20 -12.93 12.83
C ALA A 567 10.00 -13.73 11.54
N LEU A 568 9.34 -14.89 11.64
CA LEU A 568 9.23 -15.82 10.53
C LEU A 568 8.56 -15.22 9.29
N PRO A 569 7.46 -14.44 9.39
CA PRO A 569 6.90 -13.72 8.24
C PRO A 569 7.89 -12.79 7.54
N LEU A 570 8.70 -12.03 8.29
CA LEU A 570 9.74 -11.16 7.71
C LEU A 570 10.79 -11.97 6.98
N VAL A 571 11.30 -13.03 7.63
CA VAL A 571 12.27 -13.94 7.03
C VAL A 571 11.70 -14.64 5.80
N ILE A 572 10.42 -15.03 5.81
CA ILE A 572 9.76 -15.65 4.64
C ILE A 572 9.57 -14.63 3.53
N ASP A 573 9.18 -13.39 3.81
CA ASP A 573 9.06 -12.35 2.79
C ASP A 573 10.42 -12.11 2.11
N ARG A 574 11.51 -12.11 2.89
CA ARG A 574 12.90 -12.08 2.38
C ARG A 574 13.27 -13.35 1.59
N LEU A 575 12.99 -14.55 2.10
CA LEU A 575 13.34 -15.82 1.46
C LEU A 575 12.49 -16.15 0.23
N SER A 576 11.26 -15.66 0.17
CA SER A 576 10.39 -15.71 -1.01
C SER A 576 10.96 -14.86 -2.13
N ALA A 577 11.74 -13.83 -1.77
CA ALA A 577 12.67 -13.17 -2.66
C ALA A 577 13.97 -13.98 -2.89
N ARG A 578 14.02 -15.31 -2.73
CA ARG A 578 15.12 -16.18 -3.22
C ARG A 578 14.59 -17.47 -3.88
N LEU A 579 15.16 -17.90 -5.02
CA LEU A 579 14.80 -19.20 -5.64
C LEU A 579 15.52 -20.29 -4.85
N SER A 580 14.80 -21.36 -4.50
CA SER A 580 15.37 -22.67 -4.18
C SER A 580 14.94 -23.65 -5.24
N THR A 581 15.68 -24.75 -5.37
CA THR A 581 15.14 -26.01 -5.91
C THR A 581 14.18 -26.70 -4.93
N GLU A 582 14.29 -26.43 -3.62
CA GLU A 582 13.26 -26.77 -2.62
C GLU A 582 11.98 -25.92 -2.78
N SER A 583 10.81 -26.53 -2.62
CA SER A 583 9.56 -25.74 -2.59
C SER A 583 9.55 -24.80 -1.36
N VAL A 584 8.83 -23.67 -1.44
CA VAL A 584 8.63 -22.79 -0.27
C VAL A 584 8.04 -23.59 0.91
N THR A 585 7.20 -24.58 0.60
CA THR A 585 6.61 -25.53 1.55
C THR A 585 7.66 -26.37 2.28
N GLU A 586 8.66 -26.92 1.58
CA GLU A 586 9.75 -27.69 2.21
C GLU A 586 10.63 -26.83 3.11
N ARG A 587 10.88 -25.57 2.70
CA ARG A 587 11.59 -24.60 3.54
C ARG A 587 10.80 -24.23 4.79
N MET A 588 9.49 -24.02 4.65
CA MET A 588 8.59 -23.77 5.78
C MET A 588 8.63 -24.95 6.74
N ALA A 589 8.47 -26.18 6.26
CA ALA A 589 8.52 -27.39 7.10
C ALA A 589 9.86 -27.58 7.83
N ARG A 590 10.97 -27.06 7.30
CA ARG A 590 12.26 -27.02 8.01
C ARG A 590 12.32 -25.93 9.07
N LEU A 591 11.88 -24.71 8.74
CA LEU A 591 11.93 -23.56 9.67
C LEU A 591 10.90 -23.68 10.81
N THR A 592 9.80 -24.40 10.59
CA THR A 592 8.73 -24.58 11.59
C THR A 592 8.80 -25.92 12.29
N ARG A 593 9.79 -26.78 11.98
CA ARG A 593 9.88 -28.16 12.49
C ARG A 593 9.86 -28.20 14.02
N ASP A 594 10.56 -27.26 14.66
CA ASP A 594 10.68 -27.18 16.12
C ASP A 594 9.52 -26.44 16.79
N PHE A 595 8.74 -25.66 16.04
CA PHE A 595 7.46 -25.12 16.55
C PHE A 595 6.42 -26.23 16.79
N HIS A 596 6.64 -27.39 16.17
CA HIS A 596 5.71 -28.50 16.14
C HIS A 596 6.18 -29.71 16.96
N ALA A 597 7.42 -29.71 17.47
CA ALA A 597 8.02 -30.85 18.14
C ALA A 597 7.57 -31.03 19.60
N ASN A 598 6.87 -30.06 20.19
CA ASN A 598 6.46 -30.06 21.61
C ASN A 598 4.94 -29.81 21.84
N HIS A 599 4.09 -30.02 20.83
CA HIS A 599 2.63 -29.92 20.95
C HIS A 599 1.91 -31.11 20.32
#